data_AF-G9ZVM7-F1
#
_entry.id   AF-G9ZVM7-F1
#
_cell.length_a   1.000
_cell.length_b   1.000
_cell.length_c   1.000
_cell.angle_alpha   90.00
_cell.angle_beta   90.00
_cell.angle_gamma   90.00
#
_symmetry.space_group_name_H-M   'P 1'
#
loop_
_entity.id
_entity.type
_entity.pdbx_description
1 polymer ?
#
loop_
_entity_poly.entity_id
_entity_poly.type
_entity_poly.pdbx_seq_one_letter_code
_entity_poly.pdbx_strand_id
1 'polypeptide(L)'
;MNALLRLTLAAGAVLFAGSASAAVVRVDEAAFVAGSGLITFSEFALGTTNPVYAPATYGGGAGSPTVTFDGYFQGQSAGATNPGACPAGAAVSGCVLGTPTGPLSLDAASPDTFIASDGSNPTSPVLSGSPLFNGSIAILFSTPQAGVGLQGGFFNAIGGTAITAFDAAGNLLGSVTNTGLGIEFLGLVTDDGLAQISGLLFSLVGSEPAGFAIDNVRFGGQGEVVTPVPEPASIALMGTGLLGLMAVRRRKAGR
;
A
#
# COMPACT_ATOMS: atom_id res chain seq x y z
N MET A 1 -58.11 38.53 22.75
CA MET A 1 -57.66 39.03 21.43
C MET A 1 -56.15 38.92 21.36
N ASN A 2 -55.66 38.13 20.40
CA ASN A 2 -54.32 38.08 19.81
C ASN A 2 -53.07 38.04 20.71
N ALA A 3 -52.37 36.90 20.68
CA ALA A 3 -51.02 36.87 20.09
C ALA A 3 -50.67 35.42 19.70
N LEU A 4 -50.56 35.19 18.38
CA LEU A 4 -49.97 34.00 17.77
C LEU A 4 -48.47 33.95 18.10
N LEU A 5 -47.95 32.77 18.44
CA LEU A 5 -46.55 32.45 18.26
C LEU A 5 -46.44 31.10 17.53
N ARG A 6 -46.16 31.16 16.23
CA ARG A 6 -45.80 29.99 15.41
C ARG A 6 -44.29 29.82 15.50
N LEU A 7 -43.83 28.73 16.11
CA LEU A 7 -42.44 28.33 16.14
C LEU A 7 -42.17 27.39 14.96
N THR A 8 -41.50 27.88 13.91
CA THR A 8 -40.97 27.05 12.83
C THR A 8 -39.55 26.62 13.19
N LEU A 9 -39.36 25.34 13.52
CA LEU A 9 -38.03 24.71 13.56
C LEU A 9 -37.63 24.39 12.11
N ALA A 10 -36.58 25.05 11.61
CA ALA A 10 -35.87 24.62 10.42
C ALA A 10 -34.67 23.76 10.87
N ALA A 11 -34.72 22.45 10.62
CA ALA A 11 -33.59 21.56 10.80
C ALA A 11 -32.69 21.66 9.56
N GLY A 12 -31.57 22.39 9.68
CA GLY A 12 -30.52 22.39 8.67
C GLY A 12 -29.64 21.15 8.81
N ALA A 13 -29.78 20.19 7.90
CA ALA A 13 -28.84 19.08 7.78
C ALA A 13 -27.60 19.58 7.03
N VAL A 14 -26.50 19.81 7.77
CA VAL A 14 -25.18 20.04 7.20
C VAL A 14 -24.62 18.68 6.79
N LEU A 15 -24.66 18.38 5.50
CA LEU A 15 -23.94 17.23 4.93
C LEU A 15 -22.47 17.63 4.80
N PHE A 16 -21.64 17.18 5.74
CA PHE A 16 -20.20 17.18 5.57
C PHE A 16 -19.85 16.13 4.52
N ALA A 17 -19.48 16.58 3.31
CA ALA A 17 -18.83 15.72 2.33
C ALA A 17 -17.41 15.45 2.83
N GLY A 18 -17.22 14.37 3.60
CA GLY A 18 -15.90 13.81 3.79
C GLY A 18 -15.42 13.26 2.45
N SER A 19 -14.27 13.71 1.97
CA SER A 19 -13.53 13.03 0.91
C SER A 19 -13.20 11.63 1.42
N ALA A 20 -13.89 10.61 0.92
CA ALA A 20 -13.50 9.23 1.15
C ALA A 20 -12.13 9.04 0.48
N SER A 21 -11.08 8.79 1.27
CA SER A 21 -9.84 8.24 0.70
C SER A 21 -10.19 6.88 0.12
N ALA A 22 -9.74 6.59 -1.10
CA ALA A 22 -9.95 5.27 -1.67
C ALA A 22 -9.28 4.24 -0.76
N ALA A 23 -10.05 3.24 -0.34
CA ALA A 23 -9.51 2.21 0.52
C ALA A 23 -8.69 1.26 -0.35
N VAL A 24 -7.48 0.92 0.09
CA VAL A 24 -6.72 -0.16 -0.56
C VAL A 24 -7.10 -1.51 0.05
N VAL A 25 -7.10 -2.55 -0.77
CA VAL A 25 -7.38 -3.93 -0.39
C VAL A 25 -6.13 -4.78 -0.58
N ARG A 26 -5.78 -5.60 0.42
CA ARG A 26 -4.68 -6.56 0.31
C ARG A 26 -4.99 -7.61 -0.75
N VAL A 27 -4.03 -7.92 -1.61
CA VAL A 27 -4.13 -8.97 -2.63
C VAL A 27 -2.90 -9.88 -2.62
N ASP A 28 -3.04 -11.06 -3.21
CA ASP A 28 -1.92 -11.94 -3.53
C ASP A 28 -1.31 -11.59 -4.89
N GLU A 29 -0.21 -12.25 -5.23
CA GLU A 29 0.49 -12.03 -6.50
C GLU A 29 -0.35 -12.44 -7.72
N ALA A 30 -1.28 -13.38 -7.55
CA ALA A 30 -2.14 -13.88 -8.62
C ALA A 30 -3.17 -12.84 -9.10
N ALA A 31 -3.41 -11.79 -8.31
CA ALA A 31 -4.24 -10.66 -8.73
C ALA A 31 -3.64 -9.87 -9.90
N PHE A 32 -2.33 -9.95 -10.15
CA PHE A 32 -1.65 -9.23 -11.21
C PHE A 32 -1.62 -10.07 -12.51
N VAL A 33 -2.38 -9.65 -13.52
CA VAL A 33 -2.55 -10.44 -14.76
C VAL A 33 -1.31 -10.38 -15.66
N ALA A 34 -1.25 -11.24 -16.68
CA ALA A 34 -0.19 -11.21 -17.68
C ALA A 34 -0.12 -9.84 -18.38
N GLY A 35 1.09 -9.26 -18.45
CA GLY A 35 1.32 -7.92 -19.01
C GLY A 35 1.44 -6.82 -17.95
N SER A 36 1.07 -7.09 -16.69
CA SER A 36 1.44 -6.23 -15.56
C SER A 36 2.95 -6.13 -15.42
N GLY A 37 3.43 -4.97 -14.98
CA GLY A 37 4.86 -4.69 -14.78
C GLY A 37 5.49 -5.68 -13.80
N LEU A 38 6.76 -6.00 -14.04
CA LEU A 38 7.58 -6.84 -13.16
C LEU A 38 9.01 -6.29 -13.16
N ILE A 39 9.49 -5.86 -12.00
CA ILE A 39 10.90 -5.51 -11.78
C ILE A 39 11.52 -6.54 -10.85
N THR A 40 12.64 -7.15 -11.28
CA THR A 40 13.36 -8.23 -10.56
C THR A 40 14.73 -7.81 -10.04
N PHE A 41 15.08 -6.54 -10.22
CA PHE A 41 16.40 -5.96 -9.92
C PHE A 41 17.60 -6.61 -10.61
N SER A 42 17.36 -7.58 -11.49
CA SER A 42 18.36 -8.23 -12.33
C SER A 42 18.67 -7.46 -13.61
N GLU A 43 17.89 -6.42 -13.91
CA GLU A 43 18.01 -5.61 -15.12
C GLU A 43 19.20 -4.63 -15.07
N PHE A 44 19.73 -4.39 -13.87
CA PHE A 44 20.89 -3.54 -13.63
C PHE A 44 21.97 -4.27 -12.82
N ALA A 45 23.18 -3.69 -12.78
CA ALA A 45 24.29 -4.28 -12.05
C ALA A 45 24.14 -4.11 -10.52
N LEU A 46 24.74 -5.03 -9.76
CA LEU A 46 24.89 -4.89 -8.30
C LEU A 46 25.53 -3.53 -7.95
N GLY A 47 25.01 -2.89 -6.91
CA GLY A 47 25.44 -1.58 -6.44
C GLY A 47 24.84 -0.39 -7.20
N THR A 48 23.96 -0.62 -8.18
CA THR A 48 23.22 0.48 -8.82
C THR A 48 22.38 1.20 -7.79
N THR A 49 22.65 2.48 -7.58
CA THR A 49 21.96 3.36 -6.62
C THR A 49 20.75 4.03 -7.26
N ASN A 50 19.63 4.11 -6.53
CA ASN A 50 18.37 4.75 -6.94
C ASN A 50 18.01 4.43 -8.41
N PRO A 51 17.88 3.13 -8.76
CA PRO A 51 17.70 2.74 -10.14
C PRO A 51 16.43 3.35 -10.74
N VAL A 52 16.48 3.63 -12.05
CA VAL A 52 15.33 4.16 -12.79
C VAL A 52 14.95 3.18 -13.89
N TYR A 53 13.71 2.71 -13.84
CA TYR A 53 13.17 1.70 -14.72
C TYR A 53 12.24 2.33 -15.74
N ALA A 54 12.76 2.60 -16.93
CA ALA A 54 11.94 2.93 -18.08
C ALA A 54 11.13 1.69 -18.52
N PRO A 55 9.97 1.86 -19.20
CA PRO A 55 9.14 0.74 -19.67
C PRO A 55 9.91 -0.39 -20.36
N ALA A 56 10.79 -0.04 -21.29
CA ALA A 56 11.57 -1.01 -22.04
C ALA A 56 12.53 -1.86 -21.16
N THR A 57 12.95 -1.34 -20.00
CA THR A 57 13.88 -2.04 -19.09
C THR A 57 13.23 -3.27 -18.46
N TYR A 58 11.94 -3.20 -18.14
CA TYR A 58 11.20 -4.29 -17.49
C TYR A 58 10.21 -4.99 -18.43
N GLY A 59 10.32 -4.76 -19.75
CA GLY A 59 9.44 -5.34 -20.76
C GLY A 59 8.05 -4.71 -20.86
N GLY A 60 7.85 -3.53 -20.28
CA GLY A 60 6.63 -2.73 -20.39
C GLY A 60 6.42 -2.14 -21.78
N GLY A 61 5.15 -1.92 -22.12
CA GLY A 61 4.72 -1.36 -23.41
C GLY A 61 4.58 0.17 -23.41
N ALA A 62 4.05 0.68 -24.52
CA ALA A 62 3.66 2.09 -24.61
C ALA A 62 2.52 2.38 -23.63
N GLY A 63 2.75 3.25 -22.66
CA GLY A 63 1.79 3.59 -21.60
C GLY A 63 2.15 3.04 -20.22
N SER A 64 3.10 2.10 -20.13
CA SER A 64 3.62 1.65 -18.84
C SER A 64 4.45 2.77 -18.17
N PRO A 65 4.50 2.84 -16.83
CA PRO A 65 5.19 3.91 -16.12
C PRO A 65 6.72 3.77 -16.23
N THR A 66 7.42 4.89 -16.21
CA THR A 66 8.76 4.92 -15.59
C THR A 66 8.61 4.77 -14.08
N VAL A 67 9.41 3.91 -13.47
CA VAL A 67 9.46 3.64 -12.03
C VAL A 67 10.80 4.11 -11.47
N THR A 68 10.78 4.91 -10.40
CA THR A 68 11.96 5.50 -9.77
C THR A 68 11.99 5.15 -8.30
N PHE A 69 13.19 4.92 -7.74
CA PHE A 69 13.37 4.49 -6.36
C PHE A 69 14.25 5.47 -5.57
N ASP A 70 13.95 5.66 -4.29
CA ASP A 70 14.76 6.42 -3.32
C ASP A 70 14.41 5.99 -1.89
N GLY A 71 14.95 6.63 -0.85
CA GLY A 71 14.69 6.26 0.55
C GLY A 71 13.28 6.61 1.06
N TYR A 72 12.80 7.82 0.80
CA TYR A 72 11.46 8.31 1.17
C TYR A 72 11.01 9.51 0.34
N PHE A 73 9.77 9.98 0.54
CA PHE A 73 9.20 11.10 -0.22
C PHE A 73 9.45 12.47 0.45
N GLN A 74 9.38 13.55 -0.34
CA GLN A 74 9.42 14.93 0.13
C GLN A 74 8.37 15.20 1.20
N GLY A 75 8.75 15.82 2.31
CA GLY A 75 7.87 16.03 3.49
C GLY A 75 7.99 14.94 4.55
N GLN A 76 8.72 13.87 4.25
CA GLN A 76 9.08 12.84 5.22
C GLN A 76 10.52 13.01 5.71
N SER A 77 10.92 12.22 6.70
CA SER A 77 12.29 12.18 7.20
C SER A 77 12.63 10.81 7.79
N ALA A 78 13.92 10.50 7.85
CA ALA A 78 14.39 9.30 8.55
C ALA A 78 14.04 9.36 10.05
N GLY A 79 13.75 8.19 10.64
CA GLY A 79 13.46 8.05 12.07
C GLY A 79 14.56 8.59 12.99
N ALA A 80 15.81 8.66 12.50
CA ALA A 80 16.94 9.23 13.23
C ALA A 80 16.75 10.71 13.62
N THR A 81 15.88 11.47 12.93
CA THR A 81 15.58 12.87 13.29
C THR A 81 14.76 12.99 14.56
N ASN A 82 13.95 11.98 14.88
CA ASN A 82 13.19 11.87 16.12
C ASN A 82 12.97 10.40 16.50
N PRO A 83 13.98 9.73 17.09
CA PRO A 83 13.94 8.30 17.39
C PRO A 83 12.74 7.86 18.24
N GLY A 84 12.25 8.74 19.12
CA GLY A 84 11.11 8.44 20.00
C GLY A 84 9.75 8.43 19.28
N ALA A 85 9.68 8.90 18.04
CA ALA A 85 8.47 8.83 17.21
C ALA A 85 8.36 7.54 16.40
N CYS A 86 9.43 6.73 16.34
CA CYS A 86 9.38 5.44 15.67
C CYS A 86 8.57 4.42 16.49
N PRO A 87 7.82 3.52 15.82
CA PRO A 87 7.14 2.43 16.51
C PRO A 87 8.10 1.59 17.35
N ALA A 88 7.58 1.03 18.45
CA ALA A 88 8.39 0.24 19.37
C ALA A 88 9.09 -0.93 18.64
N GLY A 89 10.42 -0.99 18.78
CA GLY A 89 11.25 -2.03 18.16
C GLY A 89 11.69 -1.74 16.73
N ALA A 90 11.10 -0.76 16.04
CA ALA A 90 11.55 -0.36 14.72
C ALA A 90 12.93 0.29 14.79
N ALA A 91 13.86 -0.15 13.94
CA ALA A 91 15.13 0.52 13.78
C ALA A 91 14.92 1.90 13.16
N VAL A 92 15.61 2.92 13.69
CA VAL A 92 15.44 4.31 13.26
C VAL A 92 15.85 4.57 11.82
N SER A 93 16.66 3.69 11.23
CA SER A 93 17.08 3.76 9.82
C SER A 93 15.99 3.34 8.84
N GLY A 94 15.13 2.39 9.24
CA GLY A 94 14.07 1.87 8.39
C GLY A 94 12.70 2.47 8.68
N CYS A 95 12.58 3.18 9.79
CA CYS A 95 11.42 3.97 10.17
C CYS A 95 11.40 5.32 9.43
N VAL A 96 10.23 5.71 8.91
CA VAL A 96 10.01 6.99 8.23
C VAL A 96 8.96 7.79 8.97
N LEU A 97 9.24 9.07 9.19
CA LEU A 97 8.38 9.99 9.92
C LEU A 97 7.80 11.06 8.97
N GLY A 98 6.64 11.60 9.32
CA GLY A 98 5.96 12.64 8.55
C GLY A 98 5.09 12.09 7.42
N THR A 99 4.44 13.01 6.70
CA THR A 99 3.56 12.70 5.57
C THR A 99 4.14 13.34 4.31
N PRO A 100 4.05 12.68 3.14
CA PRO A 100 4.49 13.29 1.90
C PRO A 100 3.78 14.62 1.61
N THR A 101 4.45 15.50 0.90
CA THR A 101 3.88 16.73 0.34
C THR A 101 3.43 16.52 -1.09
N GLY A 102 2.48 17.34 -1.55
CA GLY A 102 2.00 17.37 -2.93
C GLY A 102 2.72 18.44 -3.76
N PRO A 103 3.10 18.17 -5.02
CA PRO A 103 3.00 16.88 -5.72
C PRO A 103 3.95 15.83 -5.14
N LEU A 104 3.51 14.57 -5.13
CA LEU A 104 4.30 13.45 -4.63
C LEU A 104 5.61 13.35 -5.42
N SER A 105 6.73 13.42 -4.69
CA SER A 105 8.08 13.38 -5.26
C SER A 105 9.05 12.73 -4.28
N LEU A 106 10.07 12.06 -4.81
CA LEU A 106 11.14 11.47 -4.01
C LEU A 106 11.99 12.58 -3.40
N ASP A 107 12.47 12.37 -2.17
CA ASP A 107 13.39 13.29 -1.54
C ASP A 107 14.84 12.93 -1.90
N ALA A 108 15.47 13.75 -2.74
CA ALA A 108 16.86 13.55 -3.15
C ALA A 108 17.86 13.70 -1.99
N ALA A 109 17.43 14.17 -0.81
CA ALA A 109 18.23 14.16 0.41
C ALA A 109 18.01 12.88 1.26
N SER A 110 17.10 12.00 0.84
CA SER A 110 16.86 10.74 1.53
C SER A 110 18.02 9.75 1.33
N PRO A 111 18.23 8.78 2.25
CA PRO A 111 19.24 7.77 2.06
C PRO A 111 18.97 6.92 0.81
N ASP A 112 20.02 6.70 0.01
CA ASP A 112 19.90 5.96 -1.24
C ASP A 112 19.36 4.54 -1.04
N THR A 113 18.65 4.07 -2.06
CA THR A 113 18.40 2.65 -2.30
C THR A 113 19.46 2.10 -3.25
N PHE A 114 19.74 0.80 -3.19
CA PHE A 114 20.70 0.17 -4.08
C PHE A 114 20.43 -1.31 -4.28
N ILE A 115 20.84 -1.81 -5.45
CA ILE A 115 20.73 -3.23 -5.79
C ILE A 115 21.82 -4.01 -5.05
N ALA A 116 21.42 -5.01 -4.26
CA ALA A 116 22.30 -5.79 -3.42
C ALA A 116 22.15 -7.29 -3.69
N SER A 117 23.21 -8.05 -3.41
CA SER A 117 23.12 -9.51 -3.32
C SER A 117 22.51 -9.90 -1.98
N ASP A 118 21.55 -10.82 -1.99
CA ASP A 118 20.98 -11.39 -0.78
C ASP A 118 21.01 -12.91 -0.86
N GLY A 119 21.89 -13.54 -0.08
CA GLY A 119 22.02 -15.00 -0.04
C GLY A 119 20.84 -15.72 0.60
N SER A 120 19.96 -14.99 1.28
CA SER A 120 18.73 -15.50 1.89
C SER A 120 17.51 -15.36 0.98
N ASN A 121 17.60 -14.57 -0.09
CA ASN A 121 16.53 -14.44 -1.08
C ASN A 121 16.84 -15.30 -2.34
N PRO A 122 16.01 -16.33 -2.64
CA PRO A 122 16.23 -17.20 -3.79
C PRO A 122 16.24 -16.51 -5.16
N THR A 123 15.64 -15.32 -5.28
CA THR A 123 15.53 -14.57 -6.54
C THR A 123 16.49 -13.38 -6.62
N SER A 124 17.46 -13.28 -5.70
CA SER A 124 18.51 -12.26 -5.70
C SER A 124 19.13 -12.01 -7.09
N PRO A 125 19.45 -10.77 -7.47
CA PRO A 125 19.57 -9.56 -6.63
C PRO A 125 18.25 -8.97 -6.14
N VAL A 126 18.35 -8.17 -5.07
CA VAL A 126 17.22 -7.47 -4.43
C VAL A 126 17.49 -5.97 -4.39
N LEU A 127 16.46 -5.16 -4.17
CA LEU A 127 16.64 -3.75 -3.82
C LEU A 127 16.61 -3.57 -2.30
N SER A 128 17.60 -2.84 -1.79
CA SER A 128 17.71 -2.51 -0.38
C SER A 128 17.79 -1.00 -0.18
N GLY A 129 17.27 -0.50 0.95
CA GLY A 129 17.55 0.85 1.41
C GLY A 129 18.91 0.95 2.12
N SER A 130 19.33 2.17 2.45
CA SER A 130 20.55 2.42 3.22
C SER A 130 20.26 2.72 4.70
N PRO A 131 20.93 2.06 5.67
CA PRO A 131 21.96 1.01 5.51
C PRO A 131 21.40 -0.31 4.96
N LEU A 132 22.28 -1.16 4.42
CA LEU A 132 21.92 -2.46 3.85
C LEU A 132 20.93 -3.23 4.72
N PHE A 133 19.80 -3.60 4.11
CA PHE A 133 18.65 -4.29 4.68
C PHE A 133 17.92 -3.54 5.80
N ASN A 134 18.20 -2.26 6.02
CA ASN A 134 17.63 -1.53 7.14
C ASN A 134 17.23 -0.09 6.79
N GLY A 135 17.33 0.31 5.54
CA GLY A 135 16.78 1.57 5.03
C GLY A 135 15.39 1.38 4.45
N SER A 136 14.55 2.41 4.54
CA SER A 136 13.28 2.47 3.82
C SER A 136 13.47 2.52 2.31
N ILE A 137 12.42 2.17 1.58
CA ILE A 137 12.41 2.17 0.11
C ILE A 137 11.11 2.83 -0.35
N ALA A 138 11.23 3.96 -1.03
CA ALA A 138 10.15 4.62 -1.75
C ALA A 138 10.20 4.28 -3.24
N ILE A 139 9.02 4.10 -3.83
CA ILE A 139 8.80 3.81 -5.24
C ILE A 139 7.87 4.89 -5.78
N LEU A 140 8.29 5.59 -6.83
CA LEU A 140 7.49 6.59 -7.52
C LEU A 140 7.17 6.14 -8.94
N PHE A 141 5.88 6.19 -9.30
CA PHE A 141 5.40 5.89 -10.64
C PHE A 141 5.11 7.19 -11.39
N SER A 142 5.62 7.30 -12.61
CA SER A 142 5.31 8.45 -13.49
C SER A 142 3.85 8.52 -13.95
N THR A 143 3.10 7.41 -13.85
CA THR A 143 1.65 7.35 -14.05
C THR A 143 1.01 6.59 -12.88
N PRO A 144 -0.18 6.97 -12.40
CA PRO A 144 -0.85 6.23 -11.32
C PRO A 144 -1.15 4.78 -11.68
N GLN A 145 -1.14 3.91 -10.69
CA GLN A 145 -1.40 2.47 -10.77
C GLN A 145 -2.68 2.10 -10.02
N ALA A 146 -3.37 1.05 -10.45
CA ALA A 146 -4.54 0.51 -9.75
C ALA A 146 -4.13 -0.51 -8.68
N GLY A 147 -3.00 -1.19 -8.87
CA GLY A 147 -2.42 -2.08 -7.88
C GLY A 147 -0.91 -2.12 -7.93
N VAL A 148 -0.30 -2.34 -6.77
CA VAL A 148 1.15 -2.49 -6.61
C VAL A 148 1.41 -3.58 -5.57
N GLY A 149 2.39 -4.42 -5.81
CA GLY A 149 2.88 -5.39 -4.84
C GLY A 149 4.36 -5.67 -5.02
N LEU A 150 4.96 -6.33 -4.03
CA LEU A 150 6.36 -6.71 -4.04
C LEU A 150 6.57 -7.91 -3.13
N GLN A 151 7.64 -8.67 -3.38
CA GLN A 151 8.14 -9.63 -2.42
C GLN A 151 9.06 -8.91 -1.44
N GLY A 152 8.71 -8.93 -0.16
CA GLY A 152 9.54 -8.40 0.91
C GLY A 152 10.02 -9.52 1.83
N GLY A 153 11.16 -9.32 2.48
CA GLY A 153 11.70 -10.25 3.47
C GLY A 153 13.23 -10.16 3.53
N PHE A 154 13.96 -10.99 4.27
CA PHE A 154 13.64 -12.19 5.08
C PHE A 154 13.07 -11.84 6.47
N PHE A 155 11.73 -11.78 6.62
CA PHE A 155 11.11 -11.28 7.85
C PHE A 155 11.31 -12.22 9.05
N ASN A 156 11.69 -11.65 10.18
CA ASN A 156 11.83 -12.34 11.45
C ASN A 156 10.78 -11.91 12.48
N ALA A 157 9.90 -10.98 12.12
CA ALA A 157 8.78 -10.58 12.96
C ALA A 157 7.54 -10.24 12.13
N ILE A 158 6.37 -10.67 12.61
CA ILE A 158 5.08 -10.31 12.01
C ILE A 158 4.74 -8.86 12.36
N GLY A 159 4.28 -8.08 11.39
CA GLY A 159 3.92 -6.68 11.57
C GLY A 159 5.12 -5.74 11.78
N GLY A 160 6.33 -6.18 11.43
CA GLY A 160 7.55 -5.37 11.50
C GLY A 160 7.67 -4.38 10.34
N THR A 161 7.14 -4.74 9.17
CA THR A 161 7.24 -3.95 7.94
C THR A 161 5.86 -3.69 7.33
N ALA A 162 5.76 -2.61 6.55
CA ALA A 162 4.55 -2.30 5.80
C ALA A 162 4.86 -1.63 4.48
N ILE A 163 4.06 -1.95 3.45
CA ILE A 163 3.94 -1.10 2.27
C ILE A 163 2.81 -0.10 2.50
N THR A 164 3.04 1.16 2.13
CA THR A 164 2.09 2.27 2.30
C THR A 164 1.91 2.98 0.96
N ALA A 165 0.68 3.09 0.49
CA ALA A 165 0.36 3.67 -0.81
C ALA A 165 -0.09 5.12 -0.70
N PHE A 166 0.37 5.95 -1.63
CA PHE A 166 0.05 7.37 -1.72
C PHE A 166 -0.47 7.74 -3.11
N ASP A 167 -1.37 8.74 -3.15
CA ASP A 167 -1.80 9.36 -4.40
C ASP A 167 -0.81 10.44 -4.89
N ALA A 168 -1.10 11.04 -6.05
CA ALA A 168 -0.25 12.05 -6.67
C ALA A 168 -0.11 13.34 -5.84
N ALA A 169 -1.02 13.60 -4.91
CA ALA A 169 -0.98 14.75 -4.01
C ALA A 169 -0.29 14.43 -2.67
N GLY A 170 0.17 13.18 -2.48
CA GLY A 170 0.81 12.72 -1.25
C GLY A 170 -0.17 12.26 -0.17
N ASN A 171 -1.46 12.12 -0.48
CA ASN A 171 -2.43 11.61 0.47
C ASN A 171 -2.29 10.10 0.65
N LEU A 172 -2.49 9.62 1.88
CA LEU A 172 -2.51 8.19 2.20
C LEU A 172 -3.78 7.52 1.63
N LEU A 173 -3.56 6.49 0.81
CA LEU A 173 -4.62 5.58 0.33
C LEU A 173 -4.79 4.39 1.28
N GLY A 174 -3.68 3.87 1.80
CA GLY A 174 -3.68 2.88 2.87
C GLY A 174 -2.39 2.08 2.94
N SER A 175 -2.40 1.02 3.73
CA SER A 175 -1.20 0.24 4.05
C SER A 175 -1.52 -1.22 4.30
N VAL A 176 -0.57 -2.11 3.99
CA VAL A 176 -0.60 -3.52 4.41
C VAL A 176 0.71 -3.88 5.09
N THR A 177 0.61 -4.50 6.27
CA THR A 177 1.76 -4.99 7.04
C THR A 177 2.09 -6.42 6.64
N ASN A 178 3.34 -6.87 6.85
CA ASN A 178 3.67 -8.28 6.71
C ASN A 178 2.88 -9.13 7.74
N THR A 179 2.44 -10.31 7.33
CA THR A 179 1.61 -11.22 8.13
C THR A 179 2.29 -12.56 8.41
N GLY A 180 3.38 -12.85 7.69
CA GLY A 180 4.21 -14.03 7.85
C GLY A 180 5.66 -13.70 8.16
N LEU A 181 6.44 -14.78 8.33
CA LEU A 181 7.90 -14.75 8.43
C LEU A 181 8.52 -15.19 7.09
N GLY A 182 9.80 -14.91 6.89
CA GLY A 182 10.51 -15.25 5.65
C GLY A 182 10.20 -14.26 4.52
N ILE A 183 10.14 -14.77 3.28
CA ILE A 183 9.76 -13.97 2.11
C ILE A 183 8.24 -14.00 1.96
N GLU A 184 7.60 -12.83 1.88
CA GLU A 184 6.17 -12.68 1.69
C GLU A 184 5.88 -11.70 0.56
N PHE A 185 4.89 -12.01 -0.28
CA PHE A 185 4.33 -11.03 -1.21
C PHE A 185 3.37 -10.08 -0.47
N LEU A 186 3.67 -8.79 -0.48
CA LEU A 186 2.79 -7.73 -0.01
C LEU A 186 2.20 -7.03 -1.23
N GLY A 187 0.91 -7.22 -1.47
CA GLY A 187 0.17 -6.54 -2.54
C GLY A 187 -0.99 -5.72 -2.02
N LEU A 188 -1.25 -4.59 -2.68
CA LEU A 188 -2.45 -3.79 -2.47
C LEU A 188 -3.03 -3.32 -3.80
N VAL A 189 -4.35 -3.13 -3.84
CA VAL A 189 -5.11 -2.59 -4.97
C VAL A 189 -6.10 -1.56 -4.48
N THR A 190 -6.46 -0.59 -5.30
CA THR A 190 -7.59 0.29 -5.00
C THR A 190 -8.89 -0.50 -5.01
N ASP A 191 -9.78 -0.23 -4.05
CA ASP A 191 -11.07 -0.91 -3.91
C ASP A 191 -12.03 -0.66 -5.09
N ASP A 192 -11.89 0.50 -5.74
CA ASP A 192 -12.64 0.90 -6.93
C ASP A 192 -11.99 0.47 -8.26
N GLY A 193 -10.78 -0.11 -8.20
CA GLY A 193 -10.00 -0.53 -9.36
C GLY A 193 -9.50 0.63 -10.24
N LEU A 194 -9.64 1.88 -9.78
CA LEU A 194 -9.12 3.05 -10.48
C LEU A 194 -7.62 3.22 -10.20
N ALA A 195 -6.90 3.72 -11.20
CA ALA A 195 -5.48 4.01 -11.06
C ALA A 195 -5.26 5.28 -10.23
N GLN A 196 -4.89 5.12 -8.95
CA GLN A 196 -4.70 6.23 -8.01
C GLN A 196 -3.35 6.17 -7.28
N ILE A 197 -2.72 5.00 -7.20
CA ILE A 197 -1.45 4.80 -6.49
C ILE A 197 -0.33 5.43 -7.31
N SER A 198 0.22 6.55 -6.85
CA SER A 198 1.32 7.24 -7.52
C SER A 198 2.67 6.94 -6.88
N GLY A 199 2.68 6.49 -5.63
CA GLY A 199 3.88 5.98 -4.98
C GLY A 199 3.59 5.00 -3.86
N LEU A 200 4.64 4.27 -3.49
CA LEU A 200 4.65 3.28 -2.44
C LEU A 200 5.84 3.54 -1.52
N LEU A 201 5.66 3.41 -0.20
CA LEU A 201 6.74 3.40 0.78
C LEU A 201 6.77 2.04 1.48
N PHE A 202 7.91 1.38 1.45
CA PHE A 202 8.21 0.20 2.26
C PHE A 202 9.13 0.60 3.42
N SER A 203 8.67 0.39 4.65
CA SER A 203 9.35 0.88 5.85
C SER A 203 9.06 0.02 7.08
N LEU A 204 9.82 0.24 8.15
CA LEU A 204 9.59 -0.38 9.46
C LEU A 204 8.43 0.30 10.18
N VAL A 205 7.46 -0.51 10.56
CA VAL A 205 6.33 -0.11 11.43
C VAL A 205 6.33 -0.86 12.76
N GLY A 206 7.35 -1.70 12.99
CA GLY A 206 7.56 -2.46 14.21
C GLY A 206 8.96 -3.08 14.22
N SER A 207 9.18 -4.02 15.15
CA SER A 207 10.43 -4.77 15.22
C SER A 207 10.65 -5.60 13.97
N GLU A 208 11.83 -5.51 13.35
CA GLU A 208 12.28 -6.42 12.28
C GLU A 208 13.82 -6.61 12.39
N PRO A 209 14.29 -7.57 13.22
CA PRO A 209 15.70 -7.66 13.62
C PRO A 209 16.67 -7.99 12.48
N ALA A 210 16.23 -8.73 11.45
CA ALA A 210 17.09 -9.07 10.31
C ALA A 210 17.05 -8.03 9.20
N GLY A 211 16.14 -7.06 9.31
CA GLY A 211 15.92 -6.10 8.26
C GLY A 211 15.03 -6.63 7.13
N PHE A 212 15.08 -5.97 5.98
CA PHE A 212 14.28 -6.29 4.81
C PHE A 212 14.95 -5.80 3.52
N ALA A 213 14.62 -6.47 2.43
CA ALA A 213 14.78 -5.99 1.08
C ALA A 213 13.47 -6.18 0.32
N ILE A 214 13.42 -5.68 -0.91
CA ILE A 214 12.33 -5.97 -1.84
C ILE A 214 12.84 -6.62 -3.12
N ASP A 215 12.00 -7.44 -3.71
CA ASP A 215 12.19 -8.02 -5.03
C ASP A 215 10.83 -8.22 -5.72
N ASN A 216 10.83 -8.58 -7.01
CA ASN A 216 9.67 -8.94 -7.81
C ASN A 216 8.53 -7.92 -7.66
N VAL A 217 8.84 -6.63 -7.89
CA VAL A 217 7.84 -5.55 -7.80
C VAL A 217 6.86 -5.71 -8.96
N ARG A 218 5.59 -5.93 -8.62
CA ARG A 218 4.45 -6.02 -9.54
C ARG A 218 3.63 -4.74 -9.50
N PHE A 219 3.18 -4.26 -10.64
CA PHE A 219 2.28 -3.11 -10.72
C PHE A 219 1.41 -3.20 -11.97
N GLY A 220 0.21 -2.65 -11.90
CA GLY A 220 -0.71 -2.65 -13.02
C GLY A 220 -1.66 -1.46 -12.97
N GLY A 221 -2.01 -0.97 -14.17
CA GLY A 221 -3.06 0.00 -14.37
C GLY A 221 -4.46 -0.61 -14.24
N GLN A 222 -5.47 0.20 -14.56
CA GLN A 222 -6.86 -0.24 -14.56
C GLN A 222 -7.06 -1.41 -15.54
N GLY A 223 -7.66 -2.51 -15.05
CA GLY A 223 -7.90 -3.73 -15.83
C GLY A 223 -6.71 -4.69 -15.90
N GLU A 224 -5.54 -4.31 -15.38
CA GLU A 224 -4.35 -5.18 -15.27
C GLU A 224 -4.22 -5.83 -13.88
N VAL A 225 -5.14 -5.50 -12.97
CA VAL A 225 -5.20 -6.05 -11.62
C VAL A 225 -6.63 -6.45 -11.29
N VAL A 226 -6.79 -7.65 -10.75
CA VAL A 226 -8.08 -8.17 -10.31
C VAL A 226 -8.34 -7.70 -8.89
N THR A 227 -9.32 -6.81 -8.72
CA THR A 227 -9.81 -6.40 -7.41
C THR A 227 -10.69 -7.51 -6.82
N PRO A 228 -10.42 -8.02 -5.60
CA PRO A 228 -11.33 -8.92 -4.94
C PRO A 228 -12.69 -8.25 -4.81
N VAL A 229 -13.72 -8.82 -5.45
CA VAL A 229 -15.08 -8.30 -5.31
C VAL A 229 -15.51 -8.58 -3.87
N PRO A 230 -15.82 -7.55 -3.05
CA PRO A 230 -16.34 -7.79 -1.71
C PRO A 230 -17.57 -8.69 -1.84
N GLU A 231 -17.58 -9.83 -1.14
CA GLU A 231 -18.74 -10.74 -1.20
C GLU A 231 -19.99 -9.90 -0.94
N PRO A 232 -20.98 -9.91 -1.85
CA PRO A 232 -22.09 -8.97 -1.75
C PRO A 232 -22.74 -9.11 -0.39
N ALA A 233 -23.02 -7.99 0.28
CA ALA A 233 -23.84 -7.97 1.49
C ALA A 233 -25.18 -8.71 1.31
N SER A 234 -25.59 -8.95 0.07
CA SER A 234 -26.64 -9.88 -0.36
C SER A 234 -26.54 -11.27 0.26
N ILE A 235 -25.35 -11.85 0.47
CA ILE A 235 -25.19 -13.16 1.13
C ILE A 235 -25.53 -13.04 2.62
N ALA A 236 -25.07 -11.98 3.29
CA ALA A 236 -25.42 -11.70 4.67
C ALA A 236 -26.91 -11.36 4.83
N LEU A 237 -27.49 -10.58 3.93
CA LEU A 237 -28.93 -10.25 3.87
C LEU A 237 -29.79 -11.49 3.57
N MET A 238 -29.31 -12.37 2.69
CA MET A 238 -30.00 -13.64 2.40
C MET A 238 -29.92 -14.57 3.61
N GLY A 239 -28.76 -14.67 4.27
CA GLY A 239 -28.58 -15.46 5.49
C GLY A 239 -29.47 -14.98 6.64
N THR A 240 -29.46 -13.67 6.92
CA THR A 240 -30.31 -13.05 7.95
C THR A 240 -31.80 -13.13 7.59
N GLY A 241 -32.16 -12.96 6.32
CA GLY A 241 -33.53 -13.14 5.83
C GLY A 241 -34.06 -14.57 6.01
N LEU A 242 -33.25 -15.59 5.70
CA LEU A 242 -33.61 -16.99 5.90
C LEU A 242 -33.78 -17.34 7.39
N LEU A 243 -32.87 -16.85 8.25
CA LEU A 243 -32.99 -17.01 9.70
C LEU A 243 -34.26 -16.35 10.26
N GLY A 244 -34.59 -15.15 9.76
CA GLY A 244 -35.84 -14.46 10.08
C GLY A 244 -37.08 -15.27 9.70
N LEU A 245 -37.12 -15.84 8.49
CA LEU A 245 -38.22 -16.68 8.02
C LEU A 245 -38.38 -17.97 8.84
N MET A 246 -37.27 -18.62 9.23
CA MET A 246 -37.32 -19.80 10.11
C MET A 246 -37.88 -19.46 11.50
N ALA A 247 -37.52 -18.31 12.06
CA ALA A 247 -38.05 -17.85 13.35
C ALA A 247 -39.56 -17.60 13.29
N VAL A 248 -40.06 -17.00 12.19
CA VAL A 248 -41.50 -16.77 11.97
C VAL A 248 -42.25 -18.11 11.82
N ARG A 249 -41.68 -19.07 11.07
CA ARG A 249 -42.32 -20.38 10.86
C ARG A 249 -42.45 -21.19 12.15
N ARG A 250 -41.44 -21.14 13.04
CA ARG A 250 -41.49 -21.81 14.36
C ARG A 250 -42.56 -21.22 15.28
N ARG A 251 -42.80 -19.91 15.25
CA ARG A 251 -43.88 -19.27 16.05
C ARG A 251 -45.28 -19.68 15.59
N LYS A 252 -45.47 -20.00 14.32
CA LYS A 252 -46.78 -20.38 13.76
C LYS A 252 -47.13 -21.85 13.98
N ALA A 253 -46.15 -22.72 14.22
CA ALA A 253 -46.35 -24.15 14.46
C ALA A 253 -46.53 -24.52 15.96
N GLY A 254 -46.30 -23.58 16.88
CA GLY A 254 -46.47 -23.77 18.33
C GLY A 254 -47.74 -23.14 18.92
N ARG A 255 -48.68 -22.71 18.08
CA ARG A 255 -50.05 -22.29 18.45
C ARG A 255 -51.03 -23.21 17.74
#